data_AF-L8WFW8-F1
#
_entry.id   AF-L8WFW8-F1
#
_cell.length_a   1.000
_cell.length_b   1.000
_cell.length_c   1.000
_cell.angle_alpha   90.00
_cell.angle_beta   90.00
_cell.angle_gamma   90.00
#
_symmetry.space_group_name_H-M   'P 1'
#
loop_
_entity.id
_entity.type
_entity.pdbx_description
1 polymer ?
#
loop_
_entity_poly.entity_id
_entity_poly.type
_entity_poly.pdbx_seq_one_letter_code
_entity_poly.pdbx_strand_id
1 'polypeptide(L)'
;MAEACLRLIDAIEPKFNICNLPSSYLLDTEVDDLDRRVAQSISLGQIYACRYWSAHLSLGEYRDDIVELVHRFFSSCLLLWIEITNLTKNMRNGTAIIQDAEKWRRVYPKK
;
A
#
# COMPACT_ATOMS: atom_id res chain seq x y z
N MET A 1 -15.07 -2.18 3.52
CA MET A 1 -13.86 -2.91 3.05
C MET A 1 -12.65 -2.00 2.84
N ALA A 2 -12.80 -0.84 2.18
CA ALA A 2 -11.70 0.11 1.99
C ALA A 2 -11.05 0.53 3.32
N GLU A 3 -11.87 0.90 4.30
CA GLU A 3 -11.43 1.25 5.65
C GLU A 3 -10.54 0.17 6.29
N ALA A 4 -10.98 -1.09 6.26
CA ALA A 4 -10.22 -2.20 6.83
C ALA A 4 -8.87 -2.39 6.13
N CYS A 5 -8.82 -2.25 4.80
CA CYS A 5 -7.55 -2.33 4.05
C CYS A 5 -6.62 -1.17 4.44
N LEU A 6 -7.13 0.05 4.47
CA LEU A 6 -6.34 1.24 4.81
C LEU A 6 -5.82 1.17 6.26
N ARG A 7 -6.65 0.74 7.21
CA ARG A 7 -6.23 0.51 8.60
C ARG A 7 -5.19 -0.60 8.71
N LEU A 8 -5.33 -1.68 7.94
CA LEU A 8 -4.34 -2.75 7.93
C LEU A 8 -2.98 -2.25 7.43
N ILE A 9 -2.97 -1.42 6.37
CA ILE A 9 -1.75 -0.80 5.83
C ILE A 9 -1.15 0.19 6.85
N ASP A 10 -1.99 1.03 7.47
CA ASP A 10 -1.57 2.01 8.49
C ASP A 10 -0.99 1.36 9.75
N ALA A 11 -1.40 0.13 10.07
CA ALA A 11 -0.89 -0.62 11.22
C ALA A 11 0.46 -1.30 10.98
N ILE A 12 0.98 -1.32 9.74
CA ILE A 12 2.23 -2.01 9.41
C ILE A 12 3.41 -1.20 9.96
N GLU A 13 4.33 -1.88 10.66
CA GLU A 13 5.61 -1.32 11.06
C GLU A 13 6.75 -2.26 10.65
N PRO A 14 7.90 -1.72 10.19
CA PRO A 14 8.17 -0.29 9.98
C PRO A 14 7.45 0.30 8.75
N LYS A 15 7.23 1.62 8.72
CA LYS A 15 6.67 2.36 7.57
C LYS A 15 7.61 2.46 6.34
N PHE A 16 8.78 1.85 6.40
CA PHE A 16 9.74 1.74 5.31
C PHE A 16 10.77 0.66 5.65
N ASN A 17 11.33 0.01 4.64
CA ASN A 17 12.29 -1.08 4.77
C ASN A 17 11.74 -2.28 5.55
N ILE A 18 10.51 -2.71 5.22
CA ILE A 18 9.78 -3.75 5.98
C ILE A 18 10.50 -5.10 5.98
N CYS A 19 11.25 -5.40 4.91
CA CYS A 19 12.05 -6.62 4.81
C CYS A 19 13.46 -6.49 5.40
N ASN A 20 13.76 -5.35 6.05
CA ASN A 20 15.08 -5.03 6.62
C ASN A 20 16.21 -5.31 5.62
N LEU A 21 16.04 -4.77 4.42
CA LEU A 21 17.02 -4.86 3.34
C LEU A 21 18.31 -4.15 3.77
N PRO A 22 19.48 -4.69 3.41
CA PRO A 22 20.76 -4.14 3.84
C PRO A 22 21.07 -2.78 3.19
N SER A 23 20.51 -2.52 2.01
CA SER A 23 20.75 -1.28 1.26
C SER A 23 19.68 -1.09 0.18
N SER A 24 19.27 0.16 -0.05
CA SER A 24 18.40 0.53 -1.18
C SER A 24 19.16 0.67 -2.50
N TYR A 25 20.50 0.54 -2.49
CA TYR A 25 21.33 0.61 -3.70
C TYR A 25 21.49 -0.74 -4.40
N LEU A 26 21.13 -1.83 -3.72
CA LEU A 26 21.15 -3.18 -4.30
C LEU A 26 19.87 -3.43 -5.07
N LEU A 27 19.98 -4.10 -6.20
CA LEU A 27 18.84 -4.68 -6.90
C LEU A 27 18.24 -5.79 -6.02
N ASP A 28 16.93 -6.00 -6.14
CA ASP A 28 16.24 -7.13 -5.49
C ASP A 28 16.95 -8.48 -5.77
N THR A 29 17.54 -8.64 -6.97
CA THR A 29 18.27 -9.85 -7.38
C THR A 29 19.64 -10.02 -6.73
N GLU A 30 20.19 -8.96 -6.15
CA GLU A 30 21.47 -8.94 -5.46
C GLU A 30 21.31 -9.14 -3.93
N VAL A 31 20.07 -9.13 -3.44
CA VAL A 31 19.77 -9.41 -2.03
C VAL A 31 19.58 -10.91 -1.87
N ASP A 32 20.56 -11.54 -1.24
CA ASP A 32 20.43 -12.92 -0.78
C ASP A 32 19.17 -13.06 0.09
N ASP A 33 18.55 -14.25 0.06
CA ASP A 33 17.44 -14.61 0.94
C ASP A 33 16.19 -13.69 0.90
N LEU A 34 16.05 -12.84 -0.13
CA LEU A 34 14.96 -11.89 -0.27
C LEU A 34 13.56 -12.54 -0.18
N ASP A 35 13.33 -13.63 -0.91
CA ASP A 35 12.03 -14.33 -0.92
C ASP A 35 11.64 -14.79 0.49
N ARG A 36 12.62 -15.25 1.28
CA ARG A 36 12.41 -15.66 2.67
C ARG A 36 12.04 -14.48 3.55
N ARG A 37 12.73 -13.34 3.40
CA ARG A 37 12.43 -12.09 4.13
C ARG A 37 11.04 -11.57 3.82
N VAL A 38 10.65 -11.57 2.53
CA VAL A 38 9.31 -11.19 2.07
C VAL A 38 8.25 -12.07 2.73
N ALA A 39 8.42 -13.40 2.68
CA ALA A 39 7.47 -14.34 3.27
C ALA A 39 7.34 -14.20 4.81
N GLN A 40 8.40 -13.78 5.49
CA GLN A 40 8.40 -13.55 6.94
C GLN A 40 7.83 -12.18 7.36
N SER A 41 8.01 -11.17 6.52
CA SER A 41 7.69 -9.77 6.88
C SER A 41 6.32 -9.32 6.36
N ILE A 42 5.82 -9.95 5.30
CA ILE A 42 4.59 -9.53 4.60
C ILE A 42 3.59 -10.69 4.58
N SER A 43 2.50 -10.52 5.33
CA SER A 43 1.36 -11.45 5.36
C SER A 43 0.48 -11.35 4.11
N LEU A 44 -0.23 -12.42 3.77
CA LEU A 44 -1.22 -12.43 2.68
C LEU A 44 -2.30 -11.35 2.84
N GLY A 45 -2.68 -11.04 4.09
CA GLY A 45 -3.65 -9.97 4.38
C GLY A 45 -3.12 -8.59 3.98
N GLN A 46 -1.84 -8.30 4.26
CA GLN A 46 -1.20 -7.04 3.86
C GLN A 46 -1.08 -6.95 2.34
N ILE A 47 -0.68 -8.03 1.67
CA ILE A 47 -0.66 -8.10 0.19
C ILE A 47 -2.05 -7.80 -0.38
N TYR A 48 -3.09 -8.42 0.18
CA TYR A 48 -4.46 -8.17 -0.24
C TYR A 48 -4.85 -6.71 -0.05
N ALA A 49 -4.63 -6.14 1.14
CA ALA A 49 -4.96 -4.75 1.42
C ALA A 49 -4.25 -3.79 0.46
N CYS A 50 -2.94 -3.97 0.24
CA CYS A 50 -2.14 -3.15 -0.69
C CYS A 50 -2.65 -3.23 -2.13
N ARG A 51 -3.22 -4.36 -2.55
CA ARG A 51 -3.73 -4.57 -3.92
C ARG A 51 -5.13 -4.03 -4.15
N TYR A 52 -6.00 -4.05 -3.14
CA TYR A 52 -7.44 -3.86 -3.35
C TYR A 52 -8.05 -2.64 -2.64
N TRP A 53 -7.29 -1.90 -1.83
CA TRP A 53 -7.84 -0.76 -1.08
C TRP A 53 -8.51 0.29 -2.00
N SER A 54 -7.93 0.60 -3.17
CA SER A 54 -8.46 1.60 -4.11
C SER A 54 -9.71 1.12 -4.86
N ALA A 55 -9.77 -0.18 -5.18
CA ALA A 55 -10.95 -0.79 -5.77
C ALA A 55 -12.14 -0.74 -4.79
N HIS A 56 -11.89 -1.09 -3.54
CA HIS A 56 -12.89 -0.96 -2.47
C HIS A 56 -13.29 0.49 -2.21
N LEU A 57 -12.35 1.42 -2.36
CA LEU A 57 -12.62 2.86 -2.24
C LEU A 57 -13.55 3.34 -3.36
N SER A 58 -13.32 2.87 -4.59
CA SER A 58 -14.10 3.25 -5.77
C SER A 58 -15.52 2.70 -5.77
N LEU A 59 -15.74 1.54 -5.15
CA LEU A 59 -17.05 0.90 -5.00
C LEU A 59 -17.78 1.34 -3.72
N GLY A 60 -17.09 2.04 -2.82
CA GLY A 60 -17.61 2.45 -1.52
C GLY A 60 -18.28 3.83 -1.54
N GLU A 61 -19.06 4.09 -0.50
CA GLU A 61 -19.63 5.41 -0.23
C GLU A 61 -18.57 6.35 0.38
N TYR A 62 -18.75 7.65 0.14
CA TYR A 62 -17.94 8.68 0.76
C TYR A 62 -18.22 8.78 2.26
N ARG A 63 -17.15 8.79 3.05
CA ARG A 63 -17.17 9.08 4.49
C ARG A 63 -15.93 9.87 4.89
N ASP A 64 -16.09 10.83 5.80
CA ASP A 64 -14.99 11.71 6.21
C ASP A 64 -13.82 10.94 6.88
N ASP A 65 -14.13 9.86 7.60
CA ASP A 65 -13.11 9.03 8.24
C ASP A 65 -12.28 8.23 7.23
N ILE A 66 -12.87 7.82 6.10
CA ILE A 66 -12.13 7.21 4.99
C ILE A 66 -11.22 8.24 4.34
N VAL A 67 -11.66 9.50 4.19
CA VAL A 67 -10.81 10.58 3.65
C VAL A 67 -9.57 10.77 4.50
N GLU A 68 -9.70 10.75 5.83
CA GLU A 68 -8.56 10.84 6.74
C GLU A 68 -7.59 9.67 6.56
N LEU A 69 -8.10 8.44 6.44
CA LEU A 69 -7.28 7.25 6.21
C LEU A 69 -6.55 7.30 4.86
N VAL A 70 -7.20 7.78 3.79
CA VAL A 70 -6.56 7.98 2.48
C VAL A 70 -5.46 9.04 2.60
N HIS A 71 -5.69 10.14 3.33
CA HIS A 71 -4.65 11.14 3.58
C HIS A 71 -3.44 10.55 4.31
N ARG A 72 -3.66 9.78 5.39
CA ARG A 72 -2.58 9.08 6.11
C ARG A 72 -1.81 8.10 5.24
N PHE A 73 -2.53 7.37 4.39
CA PHE A 73 -1.91 6.48 3.42
C PHE A 73 -0.88 7.23 2.55
N PHE A 74 -1.28 8.36 1.95
CA PHE A 74 -0.38 9.15 1.10
C PHE A 74 0.73 9.87 1.87
N SER A 75 0.49 10.31 3.11
CA SER A 75 1.49 11.06 3.89
C SER A 75 2.53 10.17 4.56
N SER A 76 2.16 8.95 4.94
CA SER A 76 2.95 8.14 5.88
C SER A 76 3.17 6.70 5.44
N CYS A 77 2.30 6.15 4.58
CA CYS A 77 2.40 4.75 4.14
C CYS A 77 2.73 4.59 2.66
N LEU A 78 2.92 5.68 1.90
CA LEU A 78 3.11 5.61 0.45
C LEU A 78 4.38 4.82 0.09
N LEU A 79 5.50 5.10 0.75
CA LEU A 79 6.76 4.41 0.49
C LEU A 79 6.69 2.93 0.87
N LEU A 80 6.10 2.62 2.03
CA LEU A 80 5.80 1.25 2.43
C LEU A 80 4.97 0.51 1.39
N TRP A 81 3.90 1.15 0.89
CA TRP A 81 3.02 0.53 -0.10
C TRP A 81 3.76 0.28 -1.42
N ILE A 82 4.59 1.23 -1.89
CA ILE A 82 5.44 1.02 -3.07
C ILE A 82 6.37 -0.18 -2.85
N GLU A 83 7.02 -0.24 -1.69
CA GLU A 83 7.95 -1.32 -1.34
C GLU A 83 7.26 -2.69 -1.31
N ILE A 84 6.16 -2.83 -0.57
CA ILE A 84 5.38 -4.08 -0.53
C ILE A 84 4.91 -4.48 -1.93
N THR A 85 4.42 -3.52 -2.71
CA THR A 85 3.90 -3.78 -4.06
C THR A 85 5.02 -4.21 -5.01
N ASN A 86 6.22 -3.63 -4.89
CA ASN A 86 7.40 -4.01 -5.65
C ASN A 86 7.92 -5.40 -5.26
N LEU A 87 8.15 -5.64 -3.98
CA LEU A 87 8.69 -6.90 -3.45
C LEU A 87 7.77 -8.09 -3.74
N THR A 88 6.46 -7.85 -3.77
CA THR A 88 5.45 -8.88 -4.11
C THR A 88 5.14 -8.96 -5.61
N LYS A 89 5.89 -8.24 -6.46
CA LYS A 89 5.79 -8.25 -7.93
C LYS A 89 4.41 -7.82 -8.46
N ASN A 90 3.73 -6.93 -7.74
CA ASN A 90 2.41 -6.38 -8.09
C ASN A 90 2.46 -4.97 -8.69
N MET A 91 3.66 -4.39 -8.90
CA MET A 91 3.83 -2.97 -9.28
C MET A 91 3.23 -2.61 -10.65
N ARG A 92 3.00 -3.59 -11.53
CA ARG A 92 2.28 -3.39 -12.80
C ARG A 92 0.92 -2.71 -12.61
N ASN A 93 0.26 -2.95 -11.47
CA ASN A 93 -1.05 -2.37 -11.17
C ASN A 93 -0.98 -1.10 -10.29
N GLY A 94 0.22 -0.70 -9.84
CA GLY A 94 0.40 0.38 -8.88
C GLY A 94 -0.14 1.72 -9.39
N THR A 95 0.13 2.06 -10.66
CA THR A 95 -0.36 3.31 -11.27
C THR A 95 -1.89 3.35 -11.32
N ALA A 96 -2.54 2.23 -11.67
CA ALA A 96 -3.99 2.13 -11.68
C ALA A 96 -4.59 2.33 -10.28
N ILE A 97 -3.99 1.73 -9.24
CA ILE A 97 -4.42 1.88 -7.85
C ILE A 97 -4.42 3.35 -7.41
N ILE A 98 -3.35 4.10 -7.73
CA ILE A 98 -3.26 5.53 -7.39
C ILE A 98 -4.26 6.35 -8.20
N GLN A 99 -4.45 6.05 -9.48
CA GLN A 99 -5.43 6.73 -10.33
C GLN A 99 -6.86 6.52 -9.84
N ASP A 100 -7.19 5.33 -9.32
CA ASP A 100 -8.51 5.06 -8.75
C ASP A 100 -8.77 5.94 -7.52
N ALA A 101 -7.78 6.10 -6.64
CA ALA A 101 -7.89 7.00 -5.50
C ALA A 101 -8.00 8.48 -5.91
N GLU A 102 -7.28 8.90 -6.96
CA GLU A 102 -7.39 10.25 -7.51
C GLU A 102 -8.79 10.51 -8.09
N LYS A 103 -9.32 9.57 -8.89
CA LYS A 103 -10.69 9.66 -9.44
C LYS A 103 -11.73 9.75 -8.34
N TRP A 104 -11.62 8.88 -7.33
CA TRP A 104 -12.49 8.91 -6.16
C TRP A 104 -12.47 10.30 -5.49
N ARG A 105 -11.29 10.92 -5.34
CA ARG A 105 -11.17 12.24 -4.75
C ARG A 105 -11.81 13.36 -5.59
N ARG A 106 -11.79 13.24 -6.92
CA ARG A 106 -12.45 14.22 -7.81
C ARG A 106 -13.98 14.17 -7.74
N VAL A 107 -14.55 12.99 -7.49
CA VAL A 107 -16.01 12.83 -7.29
C VAL A 107 -16.45 13.44 -5.96
N TYR A 108 -15.59 13.38 -4.94
CA TYR A 108 -15.88 13.90 -3.60
C TYR A 108 -14.85 14.97 -3.17
N PRO A 109 -14.89 16.17 -3.76
CA PRO A 109 -13.99 17.25 -3.41
C PRO A 109 -14.22 17.72 -1.97
N LYS A 110 -13.15 18.12 -1.28
CA LYS A 110 -13.26 18.78 0.04
C LYS A 110 -14.12 20.04 -0.13
N LYS A 111 -15.15 20.22 0.71
CA LYS A 111 -15.80 21.52 0.87
C LYS A 111 -14.81 22.54 1.41
#